data_AF-A0A0J1LU40-F1
#
_entry.id   AF-A0A0J1LU40-F1
#
_cell.length_a   1.000
_cell.length_b   1.000
_cell.length_c   1.000
_cell.angle_alpha   90.00
_cell.angle_beta   90.00
_cell.angle_gamma   90.00
#
_symmetry.space_group_name_H-M   'P 1'
#
loop_
_entity.id
_entity.type
_entity.pdbx_description
1 polymer ?
#
loop_
_entity_poly.entity_id
_entity_poly.type
_entity_poly.pdbx_seq_one_letter_code
_entity_poly.pdbx_strand_id
1 'polypeptide(L)'
;MNSRPLLALTFIGLLWGVGTSQGQAKEWEKEPVAVLQQGAGEGDVDAQYCLGIRYFEGQGVARDDKQAVEWLTRAAEQGNFDARYFLALVYFDGEGRRWYDETVIDWFNKQAEQGNKKAVEWLSIAAERGNYHAIEWLHRAVEKGNPDAQHFLESKKSLLDGYNTVQSLSKAAEQGDARAQGLLGRKYLEGDGVGMDNNKAFALFNQAASHGDTLAQSMLGAMYYLGEGVGVAQDHKKAFELFNQAAPHGDVLAQGMLGMMYSKGEGTAQDDKKAVEWYEQAAAQGDAGSYKELGLMYLEGKGVAQDDKKAVEQFDQAARKGNAEAQGMLGRMYLEGKGVDKDYAQAYIWNAVAVANGNFNAQTGLDITRENLTPTALKEADSKARKYFEQYRYQPKM
;
A
#
# COMPACT_ATOMS: atom_id res chain seq x y z
N MET A 1 7.99 -5.95 16.60
CA MET A 1 8.56 -7.29 16.31
C MET A 1 8.36 -7.51 14.83
N ASN A 2 9.43 -7.34 14.06
CA ASN A 2 9.43 -7.39 12.60
C ASN A 2 9.39 -8.84 12.13
N SER A 3 8.25 -9.27 11.60
CA SER A 3 8.14 -10.51 10.84
C SER A 3 8.56 -10.20 9.39
N ARG A 4 9.82 -10.47 9.04
CA ARG A 4 10.34 -10.48 7.66
C ARG A 4 10.92 -11.86 7.33
N PRO A 5 10.97 -12.26 6.04
CA PRO A 5 10.61 -13.61 5.61
C PRO A 5 11.75 -14.61 5.85
N LEU A 6 11.63 -15.37 6.94
CA LEU A 6 12.44 -16.58 7.19
C LEU A 6 12.29 -17.66 6.10
N LEU A 7 11.26 -17.56 5.25
CA LEU A 7 10.91 -18.57 4.25
C LEU A 7 11.80 -18.55 2.98
N ALA A 8 12.52 -17.47 2.68
CA ALA A 8 13.40 -17.42 1.50
C ALA A 8 14.73 -18.17 1.71
N LEU A 9 15.19 -18.30 2.97
CA LEU A 9 16.51 -18.88 3.29
C LEU A 9 16.47 -20.40 3.47
N THR A 10 15.32 -20.98 3.83
CA THR A 10 15.17 -22.44 3.93
C THR A 10 15.27 -23.18 2.59
N PHE A 11 15.12 -22.47 1.46
CA PHE A 11 15.20 -23.08 0.13
C PHE A 11 16.61 -23.08 -0.49
N ILE A 12 17.51 -22.19 -0.05
CA ILE A 12 18.88 -22.08 -0.61
C ILE A 12 19.76 -23.26 -0.14
N GLY A 13 19.51 -23.80 1.06
CA GLY A 13 20.21 -24.97 1.58
C GLY A 13 19.93 -26.30 0.85
N LEU A 14 18.96 -26.34 -0.07
CA LEU A 14 18.54 -27.55 -0.78
C LEU A 14 19.05 -27.66 -2.24
N LEU A 15 19.70 -26.63 -2.78
CA LEU A 15 20.12 -26.58 -4.20
C LEU A 15 21.58 -26.97 -4.47
N TRP A 16 22.37 -27.35 -3.46
CA TRP A 16 23.75 -27.82 -3.66
C TRP A 16 23.79 -29.30 -4.01
N GLY A 17 23.53 -29.57 -5.28
CA GLY A 17 23.80 -30.83 -5.95
C GLY A 17 24.19 -30.59 -7.40
N VAL A 18 25.49 -30.65 -7.68
CA VAL A 18 26.15 -30.77 -9.00
C VAL A 18 26.51 -29.45 -9.73
N GLY A 19 27.82 -29.18 -9.88
CA GLY A 19 28.28 -28.12 -10.81
C GLY A 19 29.77 -27.74 -10.88
N THR A 20 30.70 -28.69 -10.72
CA THR A 20 32.11 -28.71 -11.18
C THR A 20 32.97 -27.43 -11.30
N SER A 21 34.01 -27.34 -10.45
CA SER A 21 35.39 -27.06 -10.90
C SER A 21 36.36 -27.96 -10.12
N GLN A 22 37.20 -28.72 -10.84
CA GLN A 22 38.24 -29.56 -10.26
C GLN A 22 39.41 -28.71 -9.76
N GLY A 23 39.77 -28.89 -8.49
CA GLY A 23 40.88 -28.24 -7.79
C GLY A 23 40.38 -27.80 -6.42
N GLN A 24 40.90 -28.41 -5.35
CA GLN A 24 40.47 -28.27 -3.94
C GLN A 24 39.85 -26.90 -3.61
N ALA A 25 38.52 -26.79 -3.73
CA ALA A 25 37.80 -25.60 -3.31
C ALA A 25 37.78 -25.61 -1.78
N LYS A 26 38.40 -24.61 -1.16
CA LYS A 26 38.35 -24.42 0.29
C LYS A 26 36.89 -24.22 0.68
N GLU A 27 36.38 -25.00 1.63
CA GLU A 27 35.00 -24.90 2.11
C GLU A 27 34.86 -23.66 3.03
N TRP A 28 34.87 -22.48 2.43
CA TRP A 28 34.79 -21.18 3.12
C TRP A 28 33.55 -21.05 4.01
N GLU A 29 32.46 -21.74 3.68
CA GLU A 29 31.21 -21.74 4.46
C GLU A 29 31.36 -22.22 5.91
N LYS A 30 32.37 -23.04 6.20
CA LYS A 30 32.64 -23.60 7.54
C LYS A 30 33.76 -22.88 8.28
N GLU A 31 34.43 -21.95 7.61
CA GLU A 31 35.59 -21.27 8.17
C GLU A 31 35.17 -20.21 9.22
N PRO A 32 36.03 -19.96 10.24
CA PRO A 32 35.84 -18.87 11.17
C PRO A 32 35.84 -17.51 10.45
N VAL A 33 35.10 -16.53 10.99
CA VAL A 33 35.02 -15.18 10.42
C VAL A 33 36.41 -14.57 10.20
N ALA A 34 37.36 -14.76 11.12
CA ALA A 34 38.71 -14.22 10.97
C ALA A 34 39.43 -14.74 9.71
N VAL A 35 39.19 -16.01 9.35
CA VAL A 35 39.76 -16.63 8.14
C VAL A 35 39.05 -16.11 6.90
N LEU A 36 37.72 -15.92 6.97
CA LEU A 36 36.94 -15.27 5.91
C LEU A 36 37.37 -13.82 5.68
N GLN A 37 37.63 -13.04 6.74
CA GLN A 37 38.12 -11.66 6.65
C GLN A 37 39.47 -11.58 5.95
N GLN A 38 40.39 -12.50 6.30
CA GLN A 38 41.69 -12.57 5.64
C GLN A 38 41.55 -12.92 4.16
N GLY A 39 40.83 -14.01 3.83
CA GLY A 39 40.63 -14.44 2.44
C GLY A 39 39.91 -13.40 1.60
N ALA A 40 38.88 -12.76 2.17
CA ALA A 40 38.14 -11.70 1.49
C ALA A 40 39.02 -10.47 1.22
N GLY A 41 39.90 -10.11 2.16
CA GLY A 41 40.90 -9.06 2.02
C GLY A 41 41.99 -9.37 0.99
N GLU A 42 42.32 -10.65 0.79
CA GLU A 42 43.22 -11.15 -0.25
C GLU A 42 42.56 -11.22 -1.65
N GLY A 43 41.24 -10.99 -1.73
CA GLY A 43 40.50 -10.93 -2.98
C GLY A 43 39.72 -12.20 -3.33
N ASP A 44 39.74 -13.24 -2.49
CA ASP A 44 39.05 -14.51 -2.76
C ASP A 44 37.52 -14.31 -2.83
N VAL A 45 36.93 -14.72 -3.95
CA VAL A 45 35.54 -14.39 -4.27
C VAL A 45 34.53 -15.11 -3.38
N ASP A 46 34.84 -16.34 -2.97
CA ASP A 46 33.96 -17.17 -2.15
C ASP A 46 34.06 -16.76 -0.68
N ALA A 47 35.25 -16.36 -0.22
CA ALA A 47 35.45 -15.75 1.08
C ALA A 47 34.69 -14.41 1.19
N GLN A 48 34.73 -13.57 0.16
CA GLN A 48 33.97 -12.31 0.11
C GLN A 48 32.45 -12.56 0.18
N TYR A 49 31.94 -13.53 -0.59
CA TYR A 49 30.53 -13.90 -0.54
C TYR A 49 30.13 -14.39 0.86
N CYS A 50 30.84 -15.39 1.39
CA CYS A 50 30.55 -15.98 2.69
C CYS A 50 30.62 -14.93 3.80
N LEU A 51 31.64 -14.06 3.79
CA LEU A 51 31.78 -12.99 4.77
C LEU A 51 30.62 -12.00 4.71
N GLY A 52 30.17 -11.65 3.51
CA GLY A 52 28.99 -10.82 3.30
C GLY A 52 27.73 -11.39 3.95
N ILE A 53 27.49 -12.70 3.78
CA ILE A 53 26.38 -13.41 4.44
C ILE A 53 26.54 -13.38 5.97
N ARG A 54 27.74 -13.61 6.51
CA ARG A 54 27.97 -13.57 7.97
C ARG A 54 27.65 -12.22 8.58
N TYR A 55 28.02 -11.13 7.92
CA TYR A 55 27.65 -9.78 8.36
C TYR A 55 26.15 -9.52 8.25
N PHE A 56 25.47 -10.03 7.22
CA PHE A 56 24.03 -9.84 7.07
C PHE A 56 23.24 -10.58 8.17
N GLU A 57 23.64 -11.81 8.48
CA GLU A 57 22.93 -12.64 9.45
C GLU A 57 23.39 -12.42 10.90
N GLY A 58 24.51 -11.75 11.11
CA GLY A 58 25.13 -11.60 12.43
C GLY A 58 25.71 -12.93 12.96
N GLN A 59 26.16 -13.81 12.08
CA GLN A 59 26.70 -15.12 12.44
C GLN A 59 28.20 -15.05 12.71
N GLY A 60 28.59 -15.08 13.99
CA GLY A 60 30.00 -14.99 14.41
C GLY A 60 30.59 -13.58 14.34
N VAL A 61 29.80 -12.60 13.89
CA VAL A 61 30.08 -11.15 13.92
C VAL A 61 28.82 -10.40 14.29
N ALA A 62 28.95 -9.18 14.79
CA ALA A 62 27.81 -8.29 14.91
C ALA A 62 27.19 -8.06 13.52
N ARG A 63 25.85 -8.10 13.47
CA ARG A 63 25.12 -7.83 12.23
C ARG A 63 25.47 -6.43 11.73
N ASP A 64 25.87 -6.34 10.47
CA ASP A 64 26.24 -5.10 9.79
C ASP A 64 25.84 -5.18 8.32
N ASP A 65 24.64 -4.68 8.01
CA ASP A 65 24.06 -4.72 6.67
C ASP A 65 24.90 -3.92 5.65
N LYS A 66 25.67 -2.91 6.10
CA LYS A 66 26.54 -2.12 5.22
C LYS A 66 27.76 -2.93 4.81
N GLN A 67 28.43 -3.56 5.78
CA GLN A 67 29.56 -4.46 5.49
C GLN A 67 29.11 -5.66 4.65
N ALA A 68 27.92 -6.20 4.93
CA ALA A 68 27.36 -7.29 4.13
C ALA A 68 27.26 -6.91 2.63
N VAL A 69 26.63 -5.76 2.34
CA VAL A 69 26.49 -5.26 0.97
C VAL A 69 27.85 -4.97 0.33
N GLU A 70 28.79 -4.35 1.06
CA GLU A 70 30.14 -4.07 0.53
C GLU A 70 30.86 -5.35 0.09
N TRP A 71 30.86 -6.39 0.92
CA TRP A 71 31.53 -7.65 0.61
C TRP A 71 30.84 -8.44 -0.51
N LEU A 72 29.51 -8.50 -0.48
CA LEU A 72 28.74 -9.11 -1.56
C LEU A 72 28.93 -8.36 -2.88
N THR A 73 29.07 -7.03 -2.86
CA THR A 73 29.30 -6.23 -4.08
C THR A 73 30.66 -6.56 -4.69
N ARG A 74 31.71 -6.69 -3.88
CA ARG A 74 33.04 -7.10 -4.36
C ARG A 74 33.02 -8.51 -4.96
N ALA A 75 32.36 -9.45 -4.31
CA ALA A 75 32.20 -10.80 -4.84
C ALA A 75 31.41 -10.79 -6.16
N ALA A 76 30.35 -9.98 -6.23
CA ALA A 76 29.54 -9.79 -7.41
C ALA A 76 30.32 -9.15 -8.57
N GLU A 77 31.13 -8.13 -8.34
CA GLU A 77 31.98 -7.49 -9.35
C GLU A 77 32.96 -8.49 -9.97
N GLN A 78 33.48 -9.41 -9.16
CA GLN A 78 34.38 -10.49 -9.58
C GLN A 78 33.66 -11.68 -10.27
N GLY A 79 32.33 -11.66 -10.37
CA GLY A 79 31.57 -12.67 -11.10
C GLY A 79 30.86 -13.71 -10.25
N ASN A 80 30.90 -13.62 -8.91
CA ASN A 80 30.17 -14.54 -8.05
C ASN A 80 28.66 -14.34 -8.19
N PHE A 81 27.97 -15.40 -8.62
CA PHE A 81 26.54 -15.36 -8.93
C PHE A 81 25.64 -15.36 -7.70
N ASP A 82 26.07 -16.00 -6.61
CA ASP A 82 25.29 -16.06 -5.36
C ASP A 82 25.31 -14.71 -4.64
N ALA A 83 26.44 -14.01 -4.68
CA ALA A 83 26.55 -12.64 -4.20
C ALA A 83 25.66 -11.69 -5.00
N ARG A 84 25.65 -11.83 -6.33
CA ARG A 84 24.74 -11.10 -7.22
C ARG A 84 23.28 -11.39 -6.87
N TYR A 85 22.90 -12.65 -6.71
CA TYR A 85 21.54 -13.04 -6.31
C TYR A 85 21.13 -12.42 -4.98
N PHE A 86 22.00 -12.53 -3.98
CA PHE A 86 21.72 -12.00 -2.66
C PHE A 86 21.53 -10.48 -2.70
N LEU A 87 22.38 -9.76 -3.43
CA LEU A 87 22.23 -8.33 -3.65
C LEU A 87 20.94 -7.99 -4.39
N ALA A 88 20.57 -8.75 -5.43
CA ALA A 88 19.29 -8.58 -6.10
C ALA A 88 18.12 -8.70 -5.10
N LEU A 89 18.10 -9.73 -4.26
CA LEU A 89 17.08 -9.86 -3.22
C LEU A 89 17.10 -8.68 -2.23
N VAL A 90 18.26 -8.28 -1.73
CA VAL A 90 18.40 -7.17 -0.77
C VAL A 90 17.93 -5.84 -1.38
N TYR A 91 18.27 -5.61 -2.64
CA TYR A 91 17.95 -4.37 -3.36
C TYR A 91 16.51 -4.36 -3.89
N PHE A 92 15.91 -5.52 -4.16
CA PHE A 92 14.53 -5.63 -4.65
C PHE A 92 13.46 -5.84 -3.55
N ASP A 93 13.83 -6.31 -2.35
CA ASP A 93 12.93 -6.55 -1.19
C ASP A 93 12.88 -5.35 -0.20
N GLY A 94 13.68 -4.30 -0.44
CA GLY A 94 13.80 -3.17 0.46
C GLY A 94 12.64 -2.19 0.36
N GLU A 95 11.85 -2.04 1.44
CA GLU A 95 11.10 -0.81 1.73
C GLU A 95 12.00 0.41 1.48
N GLY A 96 11.80 1.09 0.36
CA GLY A 96 12.24 2.46 0.08
C GLY A 96 13.74 2.76 0.27
N ARG A 97 14.48 2.80 -0.85
CA ARG A 97 15.73 3.58 -1.09
C ARG A 97 16.97 3.28 -0.24
N ARG A 98 16.89 2.53 0.86
CA ARG A 98 18.03 2.38 1.78
C ARG A 98 19.20 1.57 1.22
N TRP A 99 18.92 0.75 0.21
CA TRP A 99 19.87 -0.13 -0.46
C TRP A 99 19.74 -0.03 -1.98
N TYR A 100 19.34 1.12 -2.52
CA TYR A 100 19.21 1.27 -3.97
C TYR A 100 20.60 1.54 -4.58
N ASP A 101 21.15 0.57 -5.32
CA ASP A 101 22.38 0.75 -6.11
C ASP A 101 22.07 0.62 -7.61
N GLU A 102 22.09 1.75 -8.31
CA GLU A 102 21.82 1.83 -9.75
C GLU A 102 22.80 0.99 -10.57
N THR A 103 24.04 0.81 -10.11
CA THR A 103 25.07 0.10 -10.88
C THR A 103 24.81 -1.40 -10.93
N VAL A 104 24.39 -1.99 -9.81
CA VAL A 104 24.05 -3.42 -9.71
C VAL A 104 22.77 -3.71 -10.48
N ILE A 105 21.79 -2.81 -10.39
CA ILE A 105 20.53 -2.88 -11.13
C ILE A 105 20.79 -2.80 -12.66
N ASP A 106 21.57 -1.82 -13.10
CA ASP A 106 21.91 -1.63 -14.51
C ASP A 106 22.66 -2.85 -15.07
N TRP A 107 23.51 -3.48 -14.26
CA TRP A 107 24.17 -4.72 -14.63
C TRP A 107 23.17 -5.85 -14.91
N PHE A 108 22.21 -6.10 -14.02
CA PHE A 108 21.18 -7.14 -14.23
C PHE A 108 20.34 -6.84 -15.47
N ASN A 109 19.95 -5.58 -15.67
CA ASN A 109 19.22 -5.16 -16.86
C ASN A 109 20.02 -5.47 -18.14
N LYS A 110 21.28 -5.03 -18.22
CA LYS A 110 22.16 -5.31 -19.36
C LYS A 110 22.34 -6.80 -19.63
N GLN A 111 22.47 -7.61 -18.58
CA GLN A 111 22.59 -9.05 -18.74
C GLN A 111 21.31 -9.69 -19.28
N ALA A 112 20.15 -9.28 -18.77
CA ALA A 112 18.86 -9.74 -19.30
C ALA A 112 18.71 -9.32 -20.76
N GLU A 113 19.03 -8.08 -21.12
CA GLU A 113 19.05 -7.60 -22.51
C GLU A 113 20.00 -8.40 -23.42
N GLN A 114 21.11 -8.91 -22.87
CA GLN A 114 22.08 -9.75 -23.58
C GLN A 114 21.70 -11.24 -23.68
N GLY A 115 20.50 -11.63 -23.23
CA GLY A 115 20.04 -13.01 -23.29
C GLY A 115 20.47 -13.88 -22.10
N ASN A 116 20.96 -13.28 -21.00
CA ASN A 116 21.35 -14.04 -19.82
C ASN A 116 20.12 -14.55 -19.07
N LYS A 117 19.86 -15.85 -19.18
CA LYS A 117 18.72 -16.52 -18.53
C LYS A 117 18.66 -16.31 -17.02
N LYS A 118 19.80 -16.38 -16.32
CA LYS A 118 19.83 -16.17 -14.86
C LYS A 118 19.41 -14.74 -14.49
N ALA A 119 19.82 -13.75 -15.27
CA ALA A 119 19.38 -12.37 -15.06
C ALA A 119 17.86 -12.23 -15.21
N VAL A 120 17.26 -12.89 -16.21
CA VAL A 120 15.81 -12.94 -16.37
C VAL A 120 15.12 -13.62 -15.18
N GLU A 121 15.65 -14.74 -14.69
CA GLU A 121 15.11 -15.43 -13.50
C GLU A 121 15.08 -14.49 -12.28
N TRP A 122 16.14 -13.69 -12.07
CA TRP A 122 16.19 -12.72 -10.98
C TRP A 122 15.19 -11.60 -11.12
N LEU A 123 15.08 -11.01 -12.31
CA LEU A 123 14.09 -9.98 -12.59
C LEU A 123 12.66 -10.52 -12.45
N SER A 124 12.45 -11.78 -12.81
CA SER A 124 11.16 -12.49 -12.66
C SER A 124 10.75 -12.59 -11.19
N ILE A 125 11.66 -13.04 -10.33
CA ILE A 125 11.42 -13.12 -8.87
C ILE A 125 11.14 -11.73 -8.29
N ALA A 126 11.92 -10.72 -8.69
CA ALA A 126 11.71 -9.35 -8.24
C ALA A 126 10.33 -8.81 -8.66
N ALA A 127 9.94 -9.03 -9.91
CA ALA A 127 8.64 -8.66 -10.45
C ALA A 127 7.49 -9.33 -9.69
N GLU A 128 7.59 -10.63 -9.39
CA GLU A 128 6.59 -11.37 -8.61
C GLU A 128 6.46 -10.88 -7.16
N ARG A 129 7.52 -10.28 -6.62
CA ARG A 129 7.53 -9.64 -5.29
C ARG A 129 7.05 -8.19 -5.31
N GLY A 130 6.57 -7.69 -6.45
CA GLY A 130 6.05 -6.34 -6.59
C GLY A 130 7.11 -5.29 -6.95
N ASN A 131 8.30 -5.70 -7.40
CA ASN A 131 9.26 -4.76 -7.97
C ASN A 131 8.88 -4.42 -9.41
N TYR A 132 8.17 -3.31 -9.59
CA TYR A 132 7.70 -2.89 -10.91
C TYR A 132 8.80 -2.43 -11.87
N HIS A 133 9.97 -2.00 -11.36
CA HIS A 133 11.11 -1.71 -12.24
C HIS A 133 11.65 -2.97 -12.90
N ALA A 134 11.60 -4.11 -12.21
CA ALA A 134 11.96 -5.40 -12.79
C ALA A 134 11.06 -5.78 -13.97
N ILE A 135 9.77 -5.44 -13.91
CA ILE A 135 8.83 -5.63 -15.03
C ILE A 135 9.27 -4.79 -16.24
N GLU A 136 9.61 -3.52 -16.03
CA GLU A 136 10.10 -2.64 -17.10
C GLU A 136 11.38 -3.21 -17.76
N TRP A 137 12.33 -3.71 -16.98
CA TRP A 137 13.56 -4.30 -17.51
C TRP A 137 13.30 -5.62 -18.26
N LEU A 138 12.38 -6.46 -17.78
CA LEU A 138 11.96 -7.65 -18.52
C LEU A 138 11.38 -7.29 -19.88
N HIS A 139 10.56 -6.23 -19.96
CA HIS A 139 10.04 -5.74 -21.23
C HIS A 139 11.17 -5.26 -22.17
N ARG A 140 12.17 -4.54 -21.66
CA ARG A 140 13.35 -4.16 -22.47
C ARG A 140 14.13 -5.38 -22.96
N ALA A 141 14.27 -6.42 -22.14
CA ALA A 141 14.91 -7.67 -22.55
C ALA A 141 14.12 -8.36 -23.68
N VAL A 142 12.78 -8.34 -23.65
CA VAL A 142 11.93 -8.81 -24.76
C VAL A 142 12.16 -8.01 -26.04
N GLU A 143 12.24 -6.68 -25.95
CA GLU A 143 12.52 -5.81 -27.10
C GLU A 143 13.90 -6.11 -27.73
N LYS A 144 14.86 -6.59 -26.94
CA LYS A 144 16.17 -7.06 -27.40
C LYS A 144 16.18 -8.50 -27.89
N GLY A 145 15.03 -9.19 -27.86
CA GLY A 145 14.87 -10.54 -28.36
C GLY A 145 15.23 -11.63 -27.36
N ASN A 146 15.21 -11.36 -26.05
CA ASN A 146 15.40 -12.40 -25.03
C ASN A 146 14.14 -13.29 -24.90
N PRO A 147 14.20 -14.58 -25.28
CA PRO A 147 13.04 -15.47 -25.27
C PRO A 147 12.62 -15.91 -23.86
N ASP A 148 13.54 -15.96 -22.89
CA ASP A 148 13.21 -16.31 -21.51
C ASP A 148 12.37 -15.20 -20.86
N ALA A 149 12.73 -13.94 -21.12
CA ALA A 149 11.96 -12.78 -20.63
C ALA A 149 10.56 -12.76 -21.24
N GLN A 150 10.47 -13.08 -22.54
CA GLN A 150 9.19 -13.15 -23.25
C GLN A 150 8.29 -14.23 -22.64
N HIS A 151 8.82 -15.44 -22.47
CA HIS A 151 8.09 -16.55 -21.88
C HIS A 151 7.59 -16.23 -20.46
N PHE A 152 8.42 -15.57 -19.62
CA PHE A 152 7.99 -15.17 -18.29
C PHE A 152 6.81 -14.18 -18.33
N LEU A 153 6.91 -13.09 -19.11
CA LEU A 153 5.86 -12.07 -19.17
C LEU A 153 4.55 -12.63 -19.74
N GLU A 154 4.62 -13.51 -20.74
CA GLU A 154 3.45 -14.21 -21.29
C GLU A 154 2.78 -15.11 -20.23
N SER A 155 3.54 -15.68 -19.31
CA SER A 155 3.01 -16.46 -18.18
C SER A 155 2.34 -15.61 -17.09
N LYS A 156 2.60 -14.29 -17.06
CA LYS A 156 2.14 -13.35 -16.03
C LYS A 156 1.27 -12.24 -16.61
N LYS A 157 0.11 -12.63 -17.14
CA LYS A 157 -0.84 -11.72 -17.80
C LYS A 157 -1.16 -10.43 -17.02
N SER A 158 -1.36 -10.51 -15.70
CA SER A 158 -1.66 -9.31 -14.89
C SER A 158 -0.52 -8.29 -14.88
N LEU A 159 0.73 -8.73 -14.82
CA LEU A 159 1.89 -7.83 -14.84
C LEU A 159 2.03 -7.17 -16.21
N LEU A 160 1.83 -7.98 -17.26
CA LEU A 160 1.84 -7.54 -18.65
C LEU A 160 0.74 -6.50 -18.93
N ASP A 161 -0.50 -6.76 -18.50
CA ASP A 161 -1.63 -5.86 -18.69
C ASP A 161 -1.43 -4.52 -17.96
N GLY A 162 -0.90 -4.55 -16.74
CA GLY A 162 -0.55 -3.35 -15.96
C GLY A 162 0.51 -2.50 -16.66
N TYR A 163 1.62 -3.12 -17.10
CA TYR A 163 2.68 -2.44 -17.83
C TYR A 163 2.20 -1.82 -19.15
N ASN A 164 1.46 -2.57 -19.96
CA ASN A 164 0.93 -2.10 -21.24
C ASN A 164 -0.05 -0.92 -21.06
N THR A 165 -0.85 -0.95 -19.98
CA THR A 165 -1.74 0.15 -19.62
C THR A 165 -0.93 1.41 -19.31
N VAL A 166 0.13 1.29 -18.51
CA VAL A 166 1.03 2.41 -18.22
C VAL A 166 1.64 2.96 -19.51
N GLN A 167 2.18 2.11 -20.39
CA GLN A 167 2.79 2.58 -21.65
C GLN A 167 1.80 3.36 -22.52
N SER A 168 0.57 2.87 -22.62
CA SER A 168 -0.50 3.54 -23.37
C SER A 168 -0.87 4.89 -22.75
N LEU A 169 -0.97 4.94 -21.42
CA LEU A 169 -1.23 6.19 -20.68
C LEU A 169 -0.07 7.17 -20.82
N SER A 170 1.17 6.73 -20.71
CA SER A 170 2.37 7.56 -20.90
C SER A 170 2.38 8.23 -22.27
N LYS A 171 2.13 7.46 -23.34
CA LYS A 171 2.08 8.00 -24.69
C LYS A 171 0.98 9.05 -24.88
N ALA A 172 -0.20 8.83 -24.30
CA ALA A 172 -1.28 9.81 -24.36
C ALA A 172 -0.99 11.06 -23.49
N ALA A 173 -0.38 10.85 -22.32
CA ALA A 173 0.02 11.92 -21.41
C ALA A 173 1.09 12.84 -22.03
N GLU A 174 2.06 12.27 -22.76
CA GLU A 174 3.06 13.00 -23.55
C GLU A 174 2.44 13.84 -24.67
N GLN A 175 1.28 13.43 -25.18
CA GLN A 175 0.50 14.18 -26.18
C GLN A 175 -0.38 15.26 -25.55
N GLY A 176 -0.34 15.44 -24.23
CA GLY A 176 -1.11 16.45 -23.51
C GLY A 176 -2.52 16.01 -23.12
N ASP A 177 -2.86 14.72 -23.20
CA ASP A 177 -4.15 14.22 -22.70
C ASP A 177 -4.18 14.31 -21.16
N ALA A 178 -4.96 15.27 -20.65
CA ALA A 178 -5.11 15.54 -19.23
C ALA A 178 -5.67 14.34 -18.44
N ARG A 179 -6.57 13.56 -19.04
CA ARG A 179 -7.14 12.38 -18.40
C ARG A 179 -6.10 11.27 -18.32
N ALA A 180 -5.30 11.09 -19.38
CA ALA A 180 -4.20 10.14 -19.36
C ALA A 180 -3.14 10.52 -18.32
N GLN A 181 -2.82 11.81 -18.20
CA GLN A 181 -1.94 12.33 -17.15
C GLN A 181 -2.49 12.02 -15.75
N GLY A 182 -3.78 12.30 -15.50
CA GLY A 182 -4.42 12.00 -14.20
C GLY A 182 -4.41 10.50 -13.87
N LEU A 183 -4.76 9.65 -14.85
CA LEU A 183 -4.75 8.20 -14.66
C LEU A 183 -3.33 7.65 -14.44
N LEU A 184 -2.34 8.15 -15.19
CA LEU A 184 -0.94 7.77 -15.03
C LEU A 184 -0.39 8.23 -13.67
N GLY A 185 -0.78 9.42 -13.21
CA GLY A 185 -0.44 9.92 -11.89
C GLY A 185 -0.94 8.98 -10.79
N ARG A 186 -2.17 8.46 -10.92
CA ARG A 186 -2.72 7.46 -10.01
C ARG A 186 -1.94 6.14 -10.05
N LYS A 187 -1.56 5.66 -11.24
CA LYS A 187 -0.71 4.47 -11.37
C LYS A 187 0.62 4.63 -10.61
N TYR A 188 1.27 5.80 -10.71
CA TYR A 188 2.49 6.09 -9.95
C TYR A 188 2.25 6.23 -8.44
N LEU A 189 1.09 6.69 -8.01
CA LEU A 189 0.74 6.79 -6.59
C LEU A 189 0.51 5.39 -5.97
N GLU A 190 -0.21 4.53 -6.68
CA GLU A 190 -0.57 3.17 -6.25
C GLU A 190 0.55 2.16 -6.50
N GLY A 191 1.48 2.50 -7.38
CA GLY A 191 2.46 1.56 -7.91
C GLY A 191 1.84 0.50 -8.82
N ASP A 192 0.69 0.74 -9.45
CA ASP A 192 0.06 -0.27 -10.31
C ASP A 192 0.66 -0.24 -11.72
N GLY A 193 1.41 -1.29 -12.06
CA GLY A 193 2.10 -1.42 -13.35
C GLY A 193 3.37 -0.57 -13.48
N VAL A 194 3.71 0.23 -12.46
CA VAL A 194 4.90 1.10 -12.35
C VAL A 194 5.41 1.12 -10.92
N GLY A 195 6.69 1.46 -10.71
CA GLY A 195 7.19 1.71 -9.35
C GLY A 195 6.49 2.91 -8.73
N MET A 196 6.19 2.84 -7.44
CA MET A 196 5.61 3.98 -6.71
C MET A 196 6.53 5.20 -6.81
N ASP A 197 5.99 6.33 -7.29
CA ASP A 197 6.71 7.59 -7.41
C ASP A 197 5.75 8.76 -7.15
N ASN A 198 5.67 9.15 -5.89
CA ASN A 198 4.80 10.23 -5.44
C ASN A 198 5.16 11.59 -6.08
N ASN A 199 6.42 11.81 -6.46
CA ASN A 199 6.84 13.07 -7.11
C ASN A 199 6.36 13.12 -8.57
N LYS A 200 6.48 12.01 -9.31
CA LYS A 200 5.89 11.91 -10.65
C LYS A 200 4.37 11.98 -10.61
N ALA A 201 3.74 11.28 -9.66
CA ALA A 201 2.30 11.35 -9.45
C ALA A 201 1.85 12.81 -9.26
N PHE A 202 2.51 13.53 -8.35
CA PHE A 202 2.24 14.95 -8.12
C PHE A 202 2.41 15.81 -9.38
N ALA A 203 3.50 15.63 -10.13
CA ALA A 203 3.73 16.41 -11.35
C ALA A 203 2.64 16.16 -12.41
N LEU A 204 2.25 14.90 -12.60
CA LEU A 204 1.18 14.50 -13.52
C LEU A 204 -0.18 15.03 -13.07
N PHE A 205 -0.50 14.93 -11.77
CA PHE A 205 -1.73 15.51 -11.25
C PHE A 205 -1.76 17.03 -11.39
N ASN A 206 -0.64 17.72 -11.15
CA ASN A 206 -0.57 19.17 -11.32
C ASN A 206 -0.80 19.59 -12.79
N GLN A 207 -0.22 18.86 -13.75
CA GLN A 207 -0.47 19.10 -15.18
C GLN A 207 -1.94 18.84 -15.55
N ALA A 208 -2.46 17.65 -15.20
CA ALA A 208 -3.82 17.25 -15.49
C ALA A 208 -4.87 18.18 -14.86
N ALA A 209 -4.69 18.55 -13.59
CA ALA A 209 -5.58 19.45 -12.87
C ALA A 209 -5.61 20.85 -13.51
N SER A 210 -4.48 21.35 -14.02
CA SER A 210 -4.41 22.63 -14.73
C SER A 210 -5.22 22.64 -16.04
N HIS A 211 -5.51 21.45 -16.59
CA HIS A 211 -6.37 21.24 -17.75
C HIS A 211 -7.79 20.77 -17.39
N GLY A 212 -8.16 20.80 -16.10
CA GLY A 212 -9.52 20.51 -15.64
C GLY A 212 -9.84 19.03 -15.44
N ASP A 213 -8.84 18.13 -15.41
CA ASP A 213 -9.09 16.73 -15.07
C ASP A 213 -9.53 16.60 -13.60
N THR A 214 -10.77 16.13 -13.40
CA THR A 214 -11.42 16.07 -12.09
C THR A 214 -10.71 15.13 -11.12
N LEU A 215 -10.25 13.96 -11.59
CA LEU A 215 -9.50 13.01 -10.76
C LEU A 215 -8.22 13.65 -10.24
N ALA A 216 -7.47 14.29 -11.14
CA ALA A 216 -6.22 14.96 -10.78
C ALA A 216 -6.44 16.13 -9.82
N GLN A 217 -7.50 16.91 -9.98
CA GLN A 217 -7.86 17.96 -9.03
C GLN A 217 -8.07 17.37 -7.62
N SER A 218 -8.83 16.29 -7.49
CA SER A 218 -9.06 15.62 -6.20
C SER A 218 -7.80 15.02 -5.59
N MET A 219 -7.00 14.30 -6.39
CA MET A 219 -5.76 13.69 -5.91
C MET A 219 -4.74 14.75 -5.49
N LEU A 220 -4.59 15.82 -6.26
CA LEU A 220 -3.71 16.94 -5.93
C LEU A 220 -4.22 17.69 -4.69
N GLY A 221 -5.53 17.86 -4.56
CA GLY A 221 -6.15 18.43 -3.37
C GLY A 221 -5.83 17.62 -2.11
N ALA A 222 -5.93 16.30 -2.19
CA ALA A 222 -5.57 15.39 -1.10
C ALA A 222 -4.07 15.48 -0.75
N MET A 223 -3.20 15.57 -1.75
CA MET A 223 -1.75 15.76 -1.53
C MET A 223 -1.46 17.06 -0.79
N TYR A 224 -2.08 18.18 -1.18
CA TYR A 224 -1.95 19.45 -0.47
C TYR A 224 -2.56 19.43 0.93
N TYR A 225 -3.66 18.71 1.12
CA TYR A 225 -4.31 18.60 2.43
C TYR A 225 -3.46 17.81 3.43
N LEU A 226 -2.85 16.70 3.01
CA LEU A 226 -2.03 15.85 3.87
C LEU A 226 -0.63 16.45 4.08
N GLY A 227 0.00 16.99 3.03
CA GLY A 227 1.38 17.49 3.09
C GLY A 227 2.43 16.40 3.38
N GLU A 228 2.08 15.13 3.20
CA GLU A 228 2.94 13.97 3.45
C GLU A 228 3.27 13.22 2.14
N GLY A 229 4.46 12.62 2.06
CA GLY A 229 4.83 11.68 0.99
C GLY A 229 5.31 12.28 -0.33
N VAL A 230 5.05 13.56 -0.59
CA VAL A 230 5.64 14.39 -1.65
C VAL A 230 6.31 15.56 -0.93
N GLY A 231 7.42 16.13 -1.41
CA GLY A 231 8.09 17.30 -0.80
C GLY A 231 7.28 18.60 -0.83
N VAL A 232 5.96 18.53 -0.68
CA VAL A 232 4.97 19.58 -0.77
C VAL A 232 4.48 19.87 0.65
N ALA A 233 4.61 21.13 1.07
CA ALA A 233 4.07 21.56 2.36
C ALA A 233 2.54 21.48 2.35
N GLN A 234 1.97 21.14 3.51
CA GLN A 234 0.53 21.19 3.72
C GLN A 234 -0.02 22.59 3.40
N ASP A 235 -1.06 22.64 2.58
CA ASP A 235 -1.75 23.86 2.18
C ASP A 235 -3.25 23.60 2.05
N HIS A 236 -4.00 23.87 3.13
CA HIS A 236 -5.44 23.68 3.14
C HIS A 236 -6.18 24.65 2.22
N LYS A 237 -5.65 25.84 1.93
CA LYS A 237 -6.32 26.77 0.99
C LYS A 237 -6.26 26.21 -0.42
N LYS A 238 -5.08 25.73 -0.84
CA LYS A 238 -4.92 25.13 -2.16
C LYS A 238 -5.69 23.83 -2.29
N ALA A 239 -5.71 23.01 -1.24
CA ALA A 239 -6.56 21.81 -1.20
C ALA A 239 -8.04 22.16 -1.39
N PHE A 240 -8.53 23.17 -0.66
CA PHE A 240 -9.91 23.64 -0.76
C PHE A 240 -10.25 24.10 -2.18
N GLU A 241 -9.39 24.90 -2.81
CA GLU A 241 -9.59 25.37 -4.18
C GLU A 241 -9.72 24.21 -5.18
N LEU A 242 -8.86 23.19 -5.06
CA LEU A 242 -8.86 22.02 -5.94
C LEU A 242 -10.09 21.14 -5.72
N PHE A 243 -10.47 20.87 -4.47
CA PHE A 243 -11.69 20.12 -4.19
C PHE A 243 -12.95 20.89 -4.64
N ASN A 244 -12.96 22.22 -4.50
CA ASN A 244 -14.06 23.07 -4.96
C ASN A 244 -14.19 23.09 -6.50
N GLN A 245 -13.11 22.82 -7.24
CA GLN A 245 -13.16 22.61 -8.68
C GLN A 245 -13.70 21.22 -9.03
N ALA A 246 -13.30 20.18 -8.30
CA ALA A 246 -13.65 18.80 -8.62
C ALA A 246 -15.07 18.38 -8.19
N ALA A 247 -15.52 18.80 -7.00
CA ALA A 247 -16.76 18.35 -6.39
C ALA A 247 -18.04 18.62 -7.24
N PRO A 248 -18.18 19.77 -7.94
CA PRO A 248 -19.32 20.03 -8.83
C PRO A 248 -19.42 19.06 -10.01
N HIS A 249 -18.32 18.37 -10.36
CA HIS A 249 -18.29 17.36 -11.42
C HIS A 249 -18.60 15.94 -10.91
N GLY A 250 -19.07 15.81 -9.67
CA GLY A 250 -19.52 14.54 -9.10
C GLY A 250 -18.42 13.73 -8.43
N ASP A 251 -17.21 14.29 -8.27
CA ASP A 251 -16.13 13.55 -7.60
C ASP A 251 -16.41 13.36 -6.10
N VAL A 252 -16.63 12.11 -5.72
CA VAL A 252 -17.07 11.71 -4.38
C VAL A 252 -16.04 12.09 -3.31
N LEU A 253 -14.74 11.93 -3.61
CA LEU A 253 -13.68 12.28 -2.67
C LEU A 253 -13.67 13.79 -2.42
N ALA A 254 -13.73 14.59 -3.49
CA ALA A 254 -13.77 16.04 -3.36
C ALA A 254 -15.01 16.54 -2.61
N GLN A 255 -16.17 15.94 -2.85
CA GLN A 255 -17.40 16.27 -2.11
C GLN A 255 -17.25 15.97 -0.61
N GLY A 256 -16.78 14.77 -0.24
CA GLY A 256 -16.54 14.42 1.16
C GLY A 256 -15.47 15.31 1.84
N MET A 257 -14.40 15.64 1.11
CA MET A 257 -13.35 16.53 1.61
C MET A 257 -13.84 17.97 1.78
N LEU A 258 -14.64 18.51 0.85
CA LEU A 258 -15.26 19.83 1.04
C LEU A 258 -16.19 19.83 2.25
N GLY A 259 -16.98 18.78 2.44
CA GLY A 259 -17.81 18.61 3.63
C GLY A 259 -16.99 18.77 4.92
N MET A 260 -15.85 18.08 4.98
CA MET A 260 -14.92 18.15 6.10
C MET A 260 -14.30 19.53 6.29
N MET A 261 -13.82 20.13 5.20
CA MET A 261 -13.13 21.42 5.24
C MET A 261 -14.07 22.55 5.65
N TYR A 262 -15.32 22.54 5.18
CA TYR A 262 -16.35 23.48 5.66
C TYR A 262 -16.72 23.24 7.13
N SER A 263 -16.83 21.98 7.58
CA SER A 263 -17.15 21.64 8.98
C SER A 263 -16.06 22.11 9.96
N LYS A 264 -14.80 22.07 9.52
CA LYS A 264 -13.64 22.46 10.35
C LYS A 264 -13.16 23.90 10.14
N GLY A 265 -13.57 24.56 9.06
CA GLY A 265 -12.99 25.84 8.64
C GLY A 265 -11.54 25.74 8.19
N GLU A 266 -11.17 24.63 7.54
CA GLU A 266 -9.82 24.41 7.00
C GLU A 266 -9.76 24.92 5.56
N GLY A 267 -8.85 25.85 5.25
CA GLY A 267 -8.74 26.45 3.92
C GLY A 267 -9.87 27.43 3.54
N THR A 268 -10.96 27.46 4.31
CA THR A 268 -12.14 28.32 4.14
C THR A 268 -12.73 28.72 5.50
N ALA A 269 -13.75 29.59 5.53
CA ALA A 269 -14.50 29.85 6.75
C ALA A 269 -15.39 28.65 7.10
N GLN A 270 -15.52 28.35 8.40
CA GLN A 270 -16.40 27.27 8.86
C GLN A 270 -17.86 27.55 8.46
N ASP A 271 -18.52 26.55 7.87
CA ASP A 271 -19.92 26.61 7.44
C ASP A 271 -20.54 25.21 7.49
N ASP A 272 -21.12 24.86 8.65
CA ASP A 272 -21.72 23.54 8.86
C ASP A 272 -22.90 23.27 7.91
N LYS A 273 -23.58 24.30 7.38
CA LYS A 273 -24.69 24.08 6.43
C LYS A 273 -24.15 23.60 5.09
N LYS A 274 -23.10 24.24 4.58
CA LYS A 274 -22.42 23.79 3.37
C LYS A 274 -21.77 22.42 3.56
N ALA A 275 -21.26 22.15 4.76
CA ALA A 275 -20.72 20.83 5.06
C ALA A 275 -21.78 19.74 4.89
N VAL A 276 -22.99 19.94 5.43
CA VAL A 276 -24.13 19.02 5.22
C VAL A 276 -24.43 18.86 3.74
N GLU A 277 -24.56 19.95 2.98
CA GLU A 277 -24.88 19.90 1.54
C GLU A 277 -23.88 19.04 0.75
N TRP A 278 -22.58 19.17 1.05
CA TRP A 278 -21.54 18.38 0.38
C TRP A 278 -21.50 16.92 0.84
N TYR A 279 -21.67 16.68 2.15
CA TYR A 279 -21.76 15.31 2.66
C TYR A 279 -23.00 14.59 2.12
N GLU A 280 -24.15 15.25 1.96
CA GLU A 280 -25.35 14.67 1.35
C GLU A 280 -25.09 14.22 -0.09
N GLN A 281 -24.36 15.02 -0.88
CA GLN A 281 -23.98 14.65 -2.24
C GLN A 281 -23.05 13.43 -2.28
N ALA A 282 -22.00 13.40 -1.44
CA ALA A 282 -21.09 12.26 -1.37
C ALA A 282 -21.79 10.98 -0.85
N ALA A 283 -22.65 11.13 0.16
CA ALA A 283 -23.44 10.04 0.74
C ALA A 283 -24.45 9.48 -0.29
N ALA A 284 -25.09 10.32 -1.10
CA ALA A 284 -25.97 9.88 -2.19
C ALA A 284 -25.23 8.99 -3.21
N GLN A 285 -23.93 9.18 -3.38
CA GLN A 285 -23.05 8.35 -4.22
C GLN A 285 -22.48 7.12 -3.47
N GLY A 286 -22.85 6.94 -2.21
CA GLY A 286 -22.52 5.76 -1.42
C GLY A 286 -21.27 5.91 -0.55
N ASP A 287 -20.75 7.11 -0.33
CA ASP A 287 -19.60 7.33 0.55
C ASP A 287 -19.94 7.09 2.02
N ALA A 288 -19.32 6.06 2.60
CA ALA A 288 -19.59 5.65 3.98
C ALA A 288 -19.08 6.66 5.01
N GLY A 289 -18.00 7.38 4.69
CA GLY A 289 -17.48 8.46 5.54
C GLY A 289 -18.48 9.60 5.68
N SER A 290 -19.04 10.06 4.57
CA SER A 290 -20.02 11.14 4.53
C SER A 290 -21.33 10.77 5.23
N TYR A 291 -21.82 9.53 5.07
CA TYR A 291 -22.95 9.05 5.89
C TYR A 291 -22.65 9.14 7.39
N LYS A 292 -21.45 8.74 7.83
CA LYS A 292 -21.05 8.83 9.24
C LYS A 292 -21.02 10.29 9.71
N GLU A 293 -20.43 11.19 8.93
CA GLU A 293 -20.37 12.62 9.29
C GLU A 293 -21.79 13.24 9.35
N LEU A 294 -22.69 12.92 8.41
CA LEU A 294 -24.09 13.34 8.49
C LEU A 294 -24.78 12.84 9.76
N GLY A 295 -24.52 11.59 10.15
CA GLY A 295 -25.03 11.03 11.40
C GLY A 295 -24.61 11.87 12.61
N LEU A 296 -23.34 12.28 12.68
CA LEU A 296 -22.85 13.16 13.73
C LEU A 296 -23.48 14.55 13.67
N MET A 297 -23.65 15.12 12.48
CA MET A 297 -24.26 16.44 12.31
C MET A 297 -25.73 16.48 12.76
N TYR A 298 -26.50 15.42 12.47
CA TYR A 298 -27.86 15.25 12.99
C TYR A 298 -27.88 15.01 14.51
N LEU A 299 -26.91 14.27 15.05
CA LEU A 299 -26.83 13.98 16.48
C LEU A 299 -26.50 15.23 17.31
N GLU A 300 -25.72 16.15 16.75
CA GLU A 300 -25.24 17.37 17.40
C GLU A 300 -26.03 18.62 17.02
N GLY A 301 -26.87 18.55 15.98
CA GLY A 301 -27.58 19.71 15.44
C GLY A 301 -26.67 20.74 14.76
N LYS A 302 -25.57 20.28 14.13
CA LYS A 302 -24.64 21.13 13.39
C LYS A 302 -25.07 21.25 11.93
N GLY A 303 -25.29 22.48 11.45
CA GLY A 303 -25.76 22.73 10.08
C GLY A 303 -27.22 22.32 9.81
N VAL A 304 -27.76 21.38 10.57
CA VAL A 304 -29.14 20.88 10.53
C VAL A 304 -29.77 20.90 11.93
N ALA A 305 -31.10 20.80 12.00
CA ALA A 305 -31.77 20.59 13.28
C ALA A 305 -31.36 19.23 13.87
N GLN A 306 -31.15 19.18 15.18
CA GLN A 306 -30.83 17.93 15.86
C GLN A 306 -31.97 16.92 15.68
N ASP A 307 -31.62 15.71 15.25
CA ASP A 307 -32.54 14.61 15.00
C ASP A 307 -31.83 13.27 15.21
N ASP A 308 -31.96 12.72 16.42
CA ASP A 308 -31.29 11.47 16.78
C ASP A 308 -31.78 10.28 15.94
N LYS A 309 -33.03 10.30 15.45
CA LYS A 309 -33.57 9.22 14.61
C LYS A 309 -32.93 9.25 13.24
N LYS A 310 -32.81 10.43 12.62
CA LYS A 310 -32.04 10.58 11.37
C LYS A 310 -30.58 10.22 11.56
N ALA A 311 -29.98 10.55 12.70
CA ALA A 311 -28.61 10.13 12.99
C ALA A 311 -28.45 8.60 12.94
N VAL A 312 -29.37 7.84 13.54
CA VAL A 312 -29.40 6.36 13.43
C VAL A 312 -29.51 5.94 11.97
N GLU A 313 -30.41 6.54 11.19
CA GLU A 313 -30.58 6.19 9.77
C GLU A 313 -29.28 6.38 8.98
N GLN A 314 -28.57 7.50 9.19
CA GLN A 314 -27.28 7.75 8.53
C GLN A 314 -26.18 6.79 9.01
N PHE A 315 -26.10 6.51 10.31
CA PHE A 315 -25.14 5.55 10.85
C PHE A 315 -25.40 4.12 10.37
N ASP A 316 -26.65 3.68 10.22
CA ASP A 316 -26.99 2.37 9.64
C ASP A 316 -26.51 2.27 8.18
N GLN A 317 -26.70 3.33 7.37
CA GLN A 317 -26.18 3.38 6.00
C GLN A 317 -24.65 3.27 5.96
N ALA A 318 -23.94 4.04 6.79
CA ALA A 318 -22.48 3.96 6.89
C ALA A 318 -22.00 2.58 7.41
N ALA A 319 -22.68 2.03 8.41
CA ALA A 319 -22.31 0.77 9.04
C ALA A 319 -22.44 -0.42 8.08
N ARG A 320 -23.51 -0.44 7.26
CA ARG A 320 -23.71 -1.44 6.19
C ARG A 320 -22.71 -1.31 5.03
N LYS A 321 -22.01 -0.19 4.94
CA LYS A 321 -20.93 0.04 3.98
C LYS A 321 -19.54 -0.21 4.58
N GLY A 322 -19.48 -0.75 5.80
CA GLY A 322 -18.25 -1.16 6.46
C GLY A 322 -17.51 -0.06 7.20
N ASN A 323 -18.16 1.09 7.47
CA ASN A 323 -17.56 2.11 8.33
C ASN A 323 -17.56 1.65 9.80
N ALA A 324 -16.38 1.33 10.34
CA ALA A 324 -16.22 0.79 11.68
C ALA A 324 -16.59 1.79 12.80
N GLU A 325 -16.39 3.09 12.57
CA GLU A 325 -16.79 4.15 13.50
C GLU A 325 -18.32 4.22 13.60
N ALA A 326 -19.02 4.22 12.46
CA ALA A 326 -20.48 4.22 12.42
C ALA A 326 -21.09 2.96 13.04
N GLN A 327 -20.46 1.79 12.83
CA GLN A 327 -20.87 0.54 13.51
C GLN A 327 -20.82 0.70 15.04
N GLY A 328 -19.74 1.29 15.57
CA GLY A 328 -19.61 1.58 17.00
C GLY A 328 -20.62 2.61 17.51
N MET A 329 -20.89 3.66 16.72
CA MET A 329 -21.89 4.68 17.05
C MET A 329 -23.30 4.09 17.09
N LEU A 330 -23.67 3.28 16.10
CA LEU A 330 -24.96 2.60 16.07
C LEU A 330 -25.11 1.63 17.26
N GLY A 331 -24.04 0.89 17.60
CA GLY A 331 -24.00 0.05 18.79
C GLY A 331 -24.23 0.84 20.09
N ARG A 332 -23.65 2.04 20.19
CA ARG A 332 -23.88 2.95 21.33
C ARG A 332 -25.32 3.48 21.36
N MET A 333 -25.89 3.87 20.22
CA MET A 333 -27.25 4.39 20.15
C MET A 333 -28.29 3.35 20.59
N TYR A 334 -28.13 2.09 20.19
CA TYR A 334 -28.95 0.98 20.70
C TYR A 334 -28.74 0.70 22.20
N LEU A 335 -27.52 0.89 22.71
CA LEU A 335 -27.22 0.71 24.14
C LEU A 335 -27.89 1.78 25.02
N GLU A 336 -27.89 3.02 24.53
CA GLU A 336 -28.42 4.19 25.23
C GLU A 336 -29.93 4.40 24.98
N GLY A 337 -30.48 3.82 23.90
CA GLY A 337 -31.84 4.10 23.45
C GLY A 337 -32.00 5.51 22.87
N LYS A 338 -30.94 6.04 22.25
CA LYS A 338 -30.93 7.38 21.65
C LYS A 338 -31.36 7.28 20.19
N GLY A 339 -32.48 7.89 19.80
CA GLY A 339 -33.02 7.83 18.43
C GLY A 339 -33.61 6.48 18.00
N VAL A 340 -33.43 5.43 18.81
CA VAL A 340 -33.98 4.07 18.66
C VAL A 340 -34.34 3.49 20.02
N ASP A 341 -35.22 2.50 20.03
CA ASP A 341 -35.48 1.74 21.24
C ASP A 341 -34.21 1.03 21.73
N LYS A 342 -34.03 1.03 23.06
CA LYS A 342 -32.90 0.37 23.68
C LYS A 342 -32.93 -1.13 23.42
N ASP A 343 -31.86 -1.67 22.83
CA ASP A 343 -31.74 -3.07 22.43
C ASP A 343 -30.31 -3.57 22.65
N TYR A 344 -30.09 -4.34 23.72
CA TYR A 344 -28.78 -4.90 24.05
C TYR A 344 -28.27 -5.90 23.00
N ALA A 345 -29.16 -6.61 22.30
CA ALA A 345 -28.75 -7.58 21.27
C ALA A 345 -28.25 -6.86 20.02
N GLN A 346 -28.95 -5.81 19.56
CA GLN A 346 -28.48 -4.99 18.44
C GLN A 346 -27.21 -4.21 18.81
N ALA A 347 -27.15 -3.68 20.02
CA ALA A 347 -25.94 -3.05 20.54
C ALA A 347 -24.75 -4.02 20.54
N TYR A 348 -24.93 -5.26 21.01
CA TYR A 348 -23.88 -6.29 20.98
C TYR A 348 -23.41 -6.55 19.54
N ILE A 349 -24.36 -6.78 18.62
CA ILE A 349 -24.07 -7.11 17.21
C ILE A 349 -23.20 -6.02 16.58
N TRP A 350 -23.63 -4.75 16.67
CA TRP A 350 -22.91 -3.66 16.01
C TRP A 350 -21.56 -3.34 16.67
N ASN A 351 -21.47 -3.39 18.01
CA ASN A 351 -20.18 -3.22 18.69
C ASN A 351 -19.19 -4.36 18.35
N ALA A 352 -19.67 -5.61 18.24
CA ALA A 352 -18.83 -6.75 17.86
C ALA A 352 -18.27 -6.60 16.43
N VAL A 353 -19.11 -6.17 15.48
CA VAL A 353 -18.69 -5.93 14.09
C VAL A 353 -17.70 -4.76 14.03
N ALA A 354 -17.92 -3.70 14.80
CA ALA A 354 -17.01 -2.55 14.88
C ALA A 354 -15.61 -2.96 15.38
N VAL A 355 -15.53 -3.74 16.48
CA VAL A 355 -14.27 -4.26 17.01
C VAL A 355 -13.57 -5.16 15.99
N ALA A 356 -14.32 -6.05 15.32
CA ALA A 356 -13.76 -6.91 14.28
C ALA A 356 -13.22 -6.13 13.07
N ASN A 357 -13.79 -4.96 12.75
CA ASN A 357 -13.29 -4.03 11.75
C ASN A 357 -12.24 -3.03 12.29
N GLY A 358 -11.72 -3.21 13.50
CA GLY A 358 -10.61 -2.44 14.06
C GLY A 358 -11.00 -1.22 14.91
N ASN A 359 -12.29 -0.97 15.14
CA ASN A 359 -12.73 0.09 16.07
C ASN A 359 -12.78 -0.44 17.51
N PHE A 360 -11.62 -0.44 18.18
CA PHE A 360 -11.50 -0.93 19.55
C PHE A 360 -12.21 -0.05 20.60
N ASN A 361 -12.61 1.18 20.26
CA ASN A 361 -13.42 2.03 21.16
C ASN A 361 -14.82 1.43 21.41
N ALA A 362 -15.29 0.54 20.54
CA ALA A 362 -16.56 -0.18 20.72
C ALA A 362 -16.48 -1.31 21.76
N GLN A 363 -15.27 -1.66 22.24
CA GLN A 363 -15.08 -2.77 23.19
C GLN A 363 -15.86 -2.57 24.49
N THR A 364 -15.89 -1.35 25.03
CA THR A 364 -16.66 -1.05 26.25
C THR A 364 -18.15 -1.32 26.06
N GLY A 365 -18.72 -0.93 24.91
CA GLY A 365 -20.12 -1.22 24.60
C GLY A 365 -20.37 -2.73 24.42
N LEU A 366 -19.42 -3.45 23.84
CA LEU A 366 -19.48 -4.90 23.71
C LEU A 366 -19.48 -5.62 25.06
N ASP A 367 -18.67 -5.16 26.01
CA ASP A 367 -18.60 -5.78 27.34
C ASP A 367 -19.86 -5.49 28.16
N ILE A 368 -20.37 -4.25 28.15
CA ILE A 368 -21.63 -3.89 28.80
C ILE A 368 -22.79 -4.73 28.25
N THR A 369 -22.89 -4.87 26.92
CA THR A 369 -23.97 -5.64 26.31
C THR A 369 -23.87 -7.14 26.63
N ARG A 370 -22.66 -7.69 26.76
CA ARG A 370 -22.44 -9.08 27.17
C ARG A 370 -22.98 -9.36 28.58
N GLU A 371 -22.81 -8.44 29.52
CA GLU A 371 -23.32 -8.57 30.89
C GLU A 371 -24.85 -8.47 30.98
N ASN A 372 -25.48 -7.78 30.02
CA ASN A 372 -26.93 -7.55 30.01
C ASN A 372 -27.72 -8.58 29.18
N LEU A 373 -27.05 -9.50 28.48
CA LEU A 373 -27.68 -10.55 27.67
C LEU A 373 -27.68 -11.89 28.41
N THR A 374 -28.76 -12.66 28.24
CA THR A 374 -28.77 -14.07 28.67
C THR A 374 -27.79 -14.88 27.82
N PRO A 375 -27.26 -16.02 28.31
CA PRO A 375 -26.36 -16.86 27.53
C PRO A 375 -26.94 -17.29 26.16
N THR A 376 -28.25 -17.57 26.10
CA THR A 376 -28.94 -17.92 24.86
C THR A 376 -28.98 -16.74 23.89
N ALA A 377 -29.42 -15.56 24.36
CA ALA A 377 -29.49 -14.36 23.53
C ALA A 377 -28.10 -13.91 23.05
N LEU A 378 -27.08 -14.04 23.89
CA LEU A 378 -25.69 -13.75 23.54
C LEU A 378 -25.19 -14.67 22.40
N LYS A 379 -25.48 -15.97 22.47
CA LYS A 379 -25.10 -16.93 21.42
C LYS A 379 -25.78 -16.61 20.08
N GLU A 380 -27.04 -16.21 20.11
CA GLU A 380 -27.77 -15.77 18.91
C GLU A 380 -27.20 -14.46 18.34
N ALA A 381 -26.91 -13.49 19.21
CA ALA A 381 -26.31 -12.22 18.83
C ALA A 381 -24.91 -12.41 18.23
N ASP A 382 -24.07 -13.29 18.80
CA ASP A 382 -22.75 -13.63 18.25
C ASP A 382 -22.84 -14.24 16.85
N SER A 383 -23.79 -15.15 16.63
CA SER A 383 -24.02 -15.74 15.31
C SER A 383 -24.42 -14.69 14.28
N LYS A 384 -25.28 -13.73 14.66
CA LYS A 384 -25.66 -12.61 13.79
C LYS A 384 -24.50 -11.65 13.54
N ALA A 385 -23.72 -11.32 14.56
CA ALA A 385 -22.54 -10.47 14.45
C ALA A 385 -21.52 -11.02 13.44
N ARG A 386 -21.24 -12.33 13.47
CA ARG A 386 -20.36 -12.97 12.48
C ARG A 386 -20.89 -12.83 11.05
N LYS A 387 -22.20 -13.01 10.83
CA LYS A 387 -22.83 -12.81 9.51
C LYS A 387 -22.75 -11.36 9.06
N TYR A 388 -22.97 -10.42 9.98
CA TYR A 388 -22.87 -8.99 9.67
C TYR A 388 -21.43 -8.58 9.37
N PHE A 389 -20.44 -9.14 10.06
CA PHE A 389 -19.04 -8.91 9.74
C PHE A 389 -18.69 -9.43 8.34
N GLU A 390 -19.09 -10.65 7.98
CA GLU A 390 -18.90 -11.18 6.62
C GLU A 390 -19.50 -10.24 5.55
N GLN A 391 -20.72 -9.73 5.80
CA GLN A 391 -21.46 -8.89 4.87
C GLN A 391 -20.97 -7.44 4.81
N TYR A 392 -20.57 -6.87 5.94
CA TYR A 392 -20.29 -5.44 6.14
C TYR A 392 -18.88 -5.20 6.67
N ARG A 393 -17.93 -6.12 6.44
CA ARG A 393 -16.52 -5.86 6.71
C ARG A 393 -16.01 -4.75 5.82
N TYR A 394 -15.08 -3.98 6.35
CA TYR A 394 -14.32 -3.07 5.51
C TYR A 394 -13.57 -3.88 4.45
N GLN A 395 -13.86 -3.60 3.18
CA GLN A 395 -13.13 -4.13 2.04
C GLN A 395 -12.35 -2.97 1.45
N PRO A 396 -11.05 -2.80 1.79
CA PRO A 396 -10.22 -1.89 1.03
C PRO A 396 -10.23 -2.41 -0.41
N LYS A 397 -10.77 -1.62 -1.35
CA LYS A 397 -10.54 -1.90 -2.77
C LYS A 397 -9.04 -1.75 -2.96
N MET A 398 -8.38 -2.88 -3.23
CA MET A 398 -6.95 -2.90 -3.61
C MET A 398 -6.76 -2.24 -4.96
#